data_AF-A0A4R3G5S5-F1
#
_entry.id   AF-A0A4R3G5S5-F1
#
_cell.length_a   1.000
_cell.length_b   1.000
_cell.length_c   1.000
_cell.angle_alpha   90.00
_cell.angle_beta   90.00
_cell.angle_gamma   90.00
#
_symmetry.space_group_name_H-M   'P 1'
#
loop_
_entity.id
_entity.type
_entity.pdbx_description
1 polymer ?
#
loop_
_entity_poly.entity_id
_entity_poly.type
_entity_poly.pdbx_seq_one_letter_code
_entity_poly.pdbx_strand_id
1 'polypeptide(L)'
;MQGIDNFDPALFGAWPEKPAYDGWLEAGEIGWSEAECRRQAADILLETKSADVPPEDLRLLLNDMTREMREQFDHFRKLRATAELLCGPDADDAAAKLARADIKAATDAMSLIVRTLEKVDALQRQLARDREMEAERNADSLGYEEKKRLLMELIEKRVQERVDAIVKQREHIASARAGDGAEGQSGPDDAIADTGPPAIRTPAAQTPFDR
;
A
#
# COMPACT_ATOMS: atom_id res chain seq x y z
N MET A 1 -22.09 4.81 13.96
CA MET A 1 -20.62 4.85 13.95
C MET A 1 -20.15 4.59 12.52
N GLN A 2 -20.22 5.59 11.65
CA GLN A 2 -19.71 5.53 10.27
C GLN A 2 -18.74 6.70 10.14
N GLY A 3 -17.48 6.45 9.80
CA GLY A 3 -16.50 7.53 9.67
C GLY A 3 -15.02 7.13 9.65
N ILE A 4 -14.68 5.85 9.86
CA ILE A 4 -13.28 5.40 9.87
C ILE A 4 -12.90 4.69 8.54
N ASP A 5 -13.89 4.23 7.78
CA ASP A 5 -13.65 3.43 6.56
C ASP A 5 -13.13 4.22 5.35
N ASN A 6 -13.04 5.55 5.46
CA ASN A 6 -12.51 6.44 4.41
C ASN A 6 -11.25 7.19 4.87
N PHE A 7 -10.56 6.69 5.89
CA PHE A 7 -9.30 7.26 6.32
C PHE A 7 -8.16 6.76 5.42
N ASP A 8 -7.74 7.61 4.49
CA ASP A 8 -6.53 7.39 3.68
C ASP A 8 -5.33 8.08 4.37
N PRO A 9 -4.38 7.33 4.94
CA PRO A 9 -3.21 7.88 5.61
C PRO A 9 -2.29 8.65 4.64
N ALA A 10 -2.33 8.37 3.33
CA ALA A 10 -1.50 9.05 2.34
C ALA A 10 -1.94 10.51 2.12
N LEU A 11 -3.19 10.84 2.44
CA LEU A 11 -3.71 12.21 2.43
C LEU A 11 -3.25 13.05 3.64
N PHE A 12 -2.72 12.41 4.69
CA PHE A 12 -2.21 13.05 5.90
C PHE A 12 -0.69 12.90 5.99
N GLY A 13 0.03 13.68 5.17
CA GLY A 13 1.49 13.82 5.26
C GLY A 13 1.91 15.08 6.04
N ALA A 14 3.18 15.16 6.39
CA ALA A 14 3.77 16.43 6.83
C ALA A 14 3.62 17.44 5.68
N TRP A 15 2.86 18.52 5.91
CA TRP A 15 2.61 19.53 4.88
C TRP A 15 3.95 20.22 4.54
N PRO A 16 4.47 20.08 3.30
CA PRO A 16 5.82 20.52 2.97
C PRO A 16 5.94 22.05 2.86
N GLU A 17 4.82 22.76 2.72
CA GLU A 17 4.81 24.21 2.61
C GLU A 17 4.26 24.89 3.86
N LYS A 18 4.96 25.92 4.32
CA LYS A 18 4.47 26.80 5.39
C LYS A 18 3.09 27.34 5.01
N PRO A 19 2.03 27.17 5.82
CA PRO A 19 0.71 27.66 5.48
C PRO A 19 0.76 29.17 5.21
N ALA A 20 0.28 29.59 4.04
CA ALA A 20 0.20 31.01 3.63
C ALA A 20 -0.92 31.78 4.34
N TYR A 21 -1.26 31.40 5.57
CA TYR A 21 -2.08 32.22 6.47
C TYR A 21 -1.13 33.03 7.37
N ASP A 22 -0.36 33.89 6.73
CA ASP A 22 0.64 34.81 7.28
C ASP A 22 0.02 36.15 7.72
N GLY A 23 -1.24 36.13 8.17
CA GLY A 23 -1.95 37.35 8.54
C GLY A 23 -2.12 37.61 10.04
N TRP A 24 -2.05 36.60 10.91
CA TRP A 24 -2.56 36.72 12.29
C TRP A 24 -1.67 36.15 13.40
N LEU A 25 -0.52 35.54 13.08
CA LEU A 25 0.42 35.06 14.09
C LEU A 25 1.81 35.60 13.75
N GLU A 26 2.42 36.24 14.75
CA GLU A 26 3.74 36.85 14.66
C GLU A 26 4.75 35.88 14.04
N ALA A 27 5.50 36.40 13.06
CA ALA A 27 6.50 35.67 12.31
C ALA A 27 7.57 35.13 13.27
N GLY A 28 7.52 33.85 13.60
CA GLY A 28 8.53 33.24 14.46
C GLY A 28 8.47 31.72 14.56
N GLU A 29 7.37 31.15 15.05
CA GLU A 29 7.47 29.84 15.70
C GLU A 29 6.22 28.95 15.54
N ILE A 30 5.75 28.71 14.31
CA ILE A 30 4.63 27.77 14.13
C ILE A 30 4.91 26.82 12.97
N GLY A 31 5.26 25.60 13.34
CA GLY A 31 5.51 24.48 12.45
C GLY A 31 6.65 23.64 13.01
N TRP A 32 6.39 22.37 13.27
CA TRP A 32 7.46 21.42 13.50
C TRP A 32 8.24 21.27 12.19
N SER A 33 9.56 21.30 12.28
CA SER A 33 10.43 20.98 11.15
C SER A 33 10.11 19.58 10.64
N GLU A 34 10.43 19.27 9.38
CA GLU A 34 10.23 17.94 8.81
C GLU A 34 10.90 16.85 9.68
N ALA A 35 12.07 17.16 10.26
CA ALA A 35 12.78 16.28 11.17
C ALA A 35 12.02 16.06 12.50
N GLU A 36 11.39 17.09 13.04
CA GLU A 36 10.58 17.00 14.26
C GLU A 36 9.24 16.30 14.02
N CYS A 37 8.58 16.59 12.90
CA CYS A 37 7.41 15.84 12.43
C CYS A 37 7.74 14.36 12.27
N ARG A 38 8.89 14.03 11.66
CA ARG A 38 9.34 12.65 11.48
C ARG A 38 9.68 11.98 12.80
N ARG A 39 10.34 12.68 13.72
CA ARG A 39 10.64 12.17 15.07
C ARG A 39 9.37 11.88 15.85
N GLN A 40 8.42 12.82 15.86
CA GLN A 40 7.18 12.60 16.58
C GLN A 40 6.29 11.55 15.90
N ALA A 41 6.29 11.49 14.57
CA ALA A 41 5.61 10.42 13.85
C ALA A 41 6.22 9.05 14.20
N ALA A 42 7.54 8.95 14.40
CA ALA A 42 8.19 7.75 14.90
C ALA A 42 7.82 7.43 16.35
N ASP A 43 7.67 8.45 17.21
CA ASP A 43 7.22 8.28 18.60
C ASP A 43 5.72 7.90 18.71
N ILE A 44 4.90 8.29 17.72
CA ILE A 44 3.44 8.04 17.67
C ILE A 44 3.10 6.80 16.83
N LEU A 45 3.99 6.38 15.92
CA LEU A 45 3.88 5.13 15.19
C LEU A 45 3.80 4.02 16.24
N LEU A 46 2.60 3.44 16.37
CA LEU A 46 2.36 2.27 17.18
C LEU A 46 3.52 1.30 16.91
N GLU A 47 4.25 0.93 17.97
CA GLU A 47 5.14 -0.22 17.92
C GLU A 47 4.31 -1.41 17.46
N THR A 48 4.32 -1.65 16.16
CA THR A 48 3.85 -2.88 15.55
C THR A 48 4.89 -3.89 15.99
N LYS A 49 4.64 -4.54 17.12
CA LYS A 49 5.51 -5.56 17.76
C LYS A 49 5.94 -6.69 16.82
N SER A 50 5.43 -6.71 15.59
CA SER A 50 5.66 -7.70 14.55
C SER A 50 6.21 -7.10 13.24
N ALA A 51 6.50 -5.79 13.15
CA ALA A 51 6.98 -5.19 11.89
C ALA A 51 8.40 -5.61 11.50
N ASP A 52 9.22 -6.04 12.46
CA ASP A 52 10.65 -6.30 12.24
C ASP A 52 10.99 -7.79 12.04
N VAL A 53 9.99 -8.69 12.06
CA VAL A 53 10.23 -10.11 11.83
C VAL A 53 9.98 -10.40 10.35
N PRO A 54 11.00 -10.89 9.60
CA PRO A 54 10.80 -11.32 8.23
C PRO A 54 9.63 -12.31 8.13
N PRO A 55 8.77 -12.21 7.11
CA PRO A 55 7.53 -13.00 7.02
C PRO A 55 7.79 -14.52 6.95
N GLU A 56 9.01 -14.94 6.60
CA GLU A 56 9.43 -16.34 6.61
C GLU A 56 9.86 -16.82 8.00
N ASP A 57 10.57 -15.98 8.75
CA ASP A 57 10.95 -16.27 10.14
C ASP A 57 9.72 -16.40 11.04
N LEU A 58 8.68 -15.59 10.79
CA LEU A 58 7.40 -15.70 11.49
C LEU A 58 6.72 -17.06 11.23
N ARG A 59 6.84 -17.64 10.03
CA ARG A 59 6.27 -18.96 9.73
C ARG A 59 7.01 -20.08 10.43
N LEU A 60 8.34 -20.01 10.44
CA LEU A 60 9.17 -20.95 11.18
C LEU A 60 8.81 -20.93 12.66
N LEU A 61 8.68 -19.73 13.24
CA LEU A 61 8.26 -19.55 14.63
C LEU A 61 6.87 -20.15 14.90
N LEU A 62 5.87 -19.86 14.06
CA LEU A 62 4.52 -20.40 14.22
C LEU A 62 4.48 -21.93 14.09
N ASN A 63 5.34 -22.51 13.23
CA ASN A 63 5.48 -23.96 13.11
C ASN A 63 6.15 -24.59 14.32
N ASP A 64 7.20 -23.97 14.86
CA ASP A 64 7.87 -24.41 16.08
C ASP A 64 6.92 -24.34 17.27
N MET A 65 6.20 -23.24 17.44
CA MET A 65 5.15 -23.11 18.47
C MET A 65 4.09 -24.20 18.33
N THR A 66 3.66 -24.53 17.10
CA THR A 66 2.69 -25.61 16.86
C THR A 66 3.21 -26.97 17.27
N ARG A 67 4.50 -27.24 17.02
CA ARG A 67 5.18 -28.47 17.46
C ARG A 67 5.26 -28.53 18.99
N GLU A 68 5.72 -27.47 19.63
CA GLU A 68 5.82 -27.39 21.09
C GLU A 68 4.44 -27.54 21.76
N MET A 69 3.41 -26.88 21.23
CA MET A 69 2.03 -27.02 21.73
C MET A 69 1.49 -28.45 21.59
N ARG A 70 1.87 -29.18 20.53
CA ARG A 70 1.53 -30.61 20.39
C ARG A 70 2.19 -31.46 21.47
N GLU A 71 3.47 -31.22 21.74
CA GLU A 71 4.21 -31.92 22.80
C GLU A 71 3.60 -31.64 24.19
N GLN A 72 3.24 -30.38 24.46
CA GLN A 72 2.53 -29.99 25.67
C GLN A 72 1.15 -30.64 25.77
N PHE A 73 0.40 -30.71 24.66
CA PHE A 73 -0.90 -31.39 24.62
C PHE A 73 -0.77 -32.87 24.98
N ASP A 74 0.23 -33.56 24.43
CA ASP A 74 0.51 -34.96 24.76
C ASP A 74 0.94 -35.13 26.23
N HIS A 75 1.68 -34.17 26.78
CA HIS A 75 2.02 -34.15 28.20
C HIS A 75 0.77 -34.06 29.09
N PHE A 76 -0.11 -33.08 28.84
CA PHE A 76 -1.35 -32.95 29.62
C PHE A 76 -2.31 -34.13 29.43
N ARG A 77 -2.33 -34.73 28.23
CA ARG A 77 -3.11 -35.95 27.97
C ARG A 77 -2.61 -37.11 28.83
N LYS A 78 -1.30 -37.28 28.97
CA LYS A 78 -0.69 -38.29 29.85
C LYS A 78 -0.98 -37.98 31.32
N LEU A 79 -0.82 -36.71 31.73
CA LEU A 79 -1.09 -36.26 33.10
C LEU A 79 -2.55 -36.55 33.51
N ARG A 80 -3.51 -36.27 32.61
CA ARG A 80 -4.93 -36.59 32.82
C ARG A 80 -5.13 -38.10 33.02
N ALA A 81 -4.56 -38.93 32.14
CA ALA A 81 -4.68 -40.38 32.24
C ALA A 81 -4.07 -40.93 33.55
N THR A 82 -2.93 -40.40 33.99
CA THR A 82 -2.33 -40.81 35.26
C THR A 82 -3.15 -40.36 36.47
N ALA A 83 -3.76 -39.18 36.43
CA ALA A 83 -4.64 -38.70 37.49
C ALA A 83 -5.96 -39.47 37.54
N GLU A 84 -6.50 -39.90 36.40
CA GLU A 84 -7.68 -40.79 36.33
C GLU A 84 -7.43 -42.13 37.02
N LEU A 85 -6.23 -42.70 36.89
CA LEU A 85 -5.85 -43.94 37.59
C LEU A 85 -5.80 -43.78 39.11
N LEU A 86 -5.46 -42.59 39.61
CA LEU A 86 -5.42 -42.27 41.04
C LEU A 86 -6.82 -42.06 41.66
N CYS A 87 -7.88 -41.99 40.84
CA CYS A 87 -9.27 -41.89 41.29
C CYS A 87 -9.97 -43.25 41.48
N GLY A 88 -9.21 -44.35 41.55
CA GLY A 88 -9.75 -45.72 41.67
C GLY A 88 -10.56 -46.00 42.96
N PRO A 89 -11.25 -47.15 43.04
CA PRO A 89 -12.14 -47.50 44.15
C PRO A 89 -11.45 -47.63 45.51
N ASP A 90 -10.14 -47.92 45.53
CA ASP A 90 -9.33 -48.03 46.76
C ASP A 90 -8.53 -46.75 47.07
N ALA A 91 -8.82 -45.64 46.38
CA ALA A 91 -8.10 -44.39 46.55
C ALA A 91 -8.49 -43.67 47.85
N ASP A 92 -7.48 -43.12 48.54
CA ASP A 92 -7.69 -42.21 49.66
C ASP A 92 -8.46 -40.95 49.20
N ASP A 93 -9.40 -40.45 50.02
CA ASP A 93 -10.29 -39.33 49.66
C ASP A 93 -9.50 -38.04 49.41
N ALA A 94 -8.40 -37.83 50.14
CA ALA A 94 -7.51 -36.68 49.89
C ALA A 94 -6.78 -36.81 48.55
N ALA A 95 -6.25 -38.01 48.23
CA ALA A 95 -5.59 -38.30 46.97
C ALA A 95 -6.55 -38.21 45.77
N ALA A 96 -7.77 -38.72 45.91
CA ALA A 96 -8.81 -38.66 44.89
C ALA A 96 -9.27 -37.22 44.61
N LYS A 97 -9.34 -36.36 45.63
CA LYS A 97 -9.65 -34.93 45.44
C LYS A 97 -8.54 -34.20 44.68
N LEU A 98 -7.28 -34.46 45.03
CA LEU A 98 -6.14 -33.88 44.31
C LEU A 98 -6.13 -34.33 42.85
N ALA A 99 -6.31 -35.63 42.60
CA ALA A 99 -6.37 -36.19 41.25
C ALA A 99 -7.51 -35.59 40.40
N ARG A 100 -8.69 -35.34 40.98
CA ARG A 100 -9.79 -34.64 40.28
C ARG A 100 -9.45 -33.20 39.95
N ALA A 101 -8.72 -32.49 40.82
CA ALA A 101 -8.23 -31.15 40.54
C ALA A 101 -7.24 -31.16 39.38
N ASP A 102 -6.32 -32.12 39.35
CA ASP A 102 -5.33 -32.29 38.27
C ASP A 102 -5.99 -32.62 36.93
N ILE A 103 -7.01 -33.51 36.92
CA ILE A 103 -7.80 -33.81 35.72
C ILE A 103 -8.44 -32.54 35.17
N LYS A 104 -9.02 -31.71 36.05
CA LYS A 104 -9.65 -30.45 35.65
C LYS A 104 -8.62 -29.46 35.09
N ALA A 105 -7.52 -29.25 35.80
CA ALA A 105 -6.45 -28.36 35.36
C ALA A 105 -5.87 -28.81 34.00
N ALA A 106 -5.64 -30.11 33.81
CA ALA A 106 -5.19 -30.68 32.55
C ALA A 106 -6.20 -30.44 31.42
N THR A 107 -7.50 -30.61 31.70
CA THR A 107 -8.57 -30.41 30.71
C THR A 107 -8.69 -28.94 30.29
N ASP A 108 -8.57 -28.02 31.24
CA ASP A 108 -8.59 -26.57 30.99
C ASP A 108 -7.35 -26.15 30.17
N ALA A 109 -6.17 -26.68 30.51
CA ALA A 109 -4.93 -26.45 29.77
C ALA A 109 -5.01 -26.99 28.34
N MET A 110 -5.52 -28.22 28.14
CA MET A 110 -5.76 -28.79 26.81
C MET A 110 -6.71 -27.93 25.98
N SER A 111 -7.78 -27.42 26.59
CA SER A 111 -8.74 -26.53 25.91
C SER A 111 -8.11 -25.19 25.50
N LEU A 112 -7.23 -24.64 26.33
CA LEU A 112 -6.46 -23.44 26.01
C LEU A 112 -5.51 -23.69 24.83
N ILE A 113 -4.79 -24.82 24.84
CA ILE A 113 -3.87 -25.21 23.75
C ILE A 113 -4.63 -25.31 22.43
N VAL A 114 -5.77 -26.00 22.39
CA VAL A 114 -6.58 -26.13 21.15
C VAL A 114 -7.00 -24.75 20.62
N ARG A 115 -7.48 -23.86 21.49
CA ARG A 115 -7.85 -22.49 21.10
C ARG A 115 -6.65 -21.70 20.56
N THR A 116 -5.46 -21.90 21.12
CA THR A 116 -4.25 -21.25 20.60
C THR A 116 -3.84 -21.81 19.25
N LEU A 117 -3.96 -23.11 19.03
CA LEU A 117 -3.69 -23.74 17.73
C LEU A 117 -4.65 -23.26 16.64
N GLU A 118 -5.94 -23.11 16.97
CA GLU A 118 -6.93 -22.52 16.06
C GLU A 118 -6.56 -21.08 15.65
N LYS A 119 -6.06 -20.27 16.59
CA LYS A 119 -5.57 -18.91 16.28
C LYS A 119 -4.31 -18.92 15.43
N VAL A 120 -3.37 -19.82 15.71
CA VAL A 120 -2.16 -19.97 14.89
C VAL A 120 -2.52 -20.40 13.47
N ASP A 121 -3.43 -21.36 13.29
CA ASP A 121 -3.93 -21.76 11.96
C ASP A 121 -4.58 -20.57 11.22
N ALA A 122 -5.43 -19.80 11.92
CA ALA A 122 -6.05 -18.62 11.34
C ALA A 122 -5.01 -17.58 10.87
N LEU A 123 -3.96 -17.35 11.67
CA LEU A 123 -2.85 -16.46 11.32
C LEU A 123 -2.04 -16.99 10.13
N GLN A 124 -1.74 -18.28 10.09
CA GLN A 124 -1.03 -18.88 8.95
C GLN A 124 -1.82 -18.77 7.65
N ARG A 125 -3.15 -18.97 7.70
CA ARG A 125 -4.03 -18.75 6.55
C ARG A 125 -4.08 -17.28 6.12
N GLN A 126 -4.04 -16.35 7.08
CA GLN A 126 -3.97 -14.93 6.77
C GLN A 126 -2.64 -14.58 6.09
N LEU A 127 -1.51 -15.02 6.63
CA LEU A 127 -0.19 -14.79 6.03
C LEU A 127 -0.04 -15.40 4.63
N ALA A 128 -0.76 -16.48 4.33
CA ALA A 128 -0.81 -17.04 2.99
C ALA A 128 -1.58 -16.12 2.03
N ARG A 129 -2.75 -15.64 2.45
CA ARG A 129 -3.54 -14.67 1.67
C ARG A 129 -2.82 -13.35 1.46
N ASP A 130 -2.13 -12.86 2.49
CA ASP A 130 -1.39 -11.59 2.42
C ASP A 130 -0.27 -11.69 1.37
N ARG A 131 0.45 -12.82 1.31
CA ARG A 131 1.43 -13.09 0.24
C ARG A 131 0.82 -13.14 -1.15
N GLU A 132 -0.33 -13.79 -1.31
CA GLU A 132 -1.02 -13.86 -2.60
C GLU A 132 -1.44 -12.45 -3.06
N MET A 133 -1.96 -11.63 -2.14
CA MET A 133 -2.35 -10.25 -2.43
C MET A 133 -1.14 -9.35 -2.74
N GLU A 134 -0.02 -9.52 -2.04
CA GLU A 134 1.23 -8.81 -2.36
C GLU A 134 1.79 -9.23 -3.72
N ALA A 135 1.73 -10.52 -4.07
CA ALA A 135 2.14 -11.01 -5.37
C ALA A 135 1.26 -10.45 -6.50
N GLU A 136 -0.05 -10.37 -6.30
CA GLU A 136 -1.00 -9.77 -7.24
C GLU A 136 -0.71 -8.27 -7.43
N ARG A 137 -0.53 -7.51 -6.34
CA ARG A 137 -0.18 -6.08 -6.40
C ARG A 137 1.14 -5.83 -7.12
N ASN A 138 2.14 -6.66 -6.86
CA ASN A 138 3.43 -6.55 -7.53
C ASN A 138 3.32 -6.89 -9.02
N ALA A 139 2.55 -7.91 -9.38
CA ALA A 139 2.28 -8.25 -10.79
C ALA A 139 1.55 -7.12 -11.52
N ASP A 140 0.54 -6.51 -10.89
CA ASP A 140 -0.18 -5.36 -11.43
C ASP A 140 0.73 -4.13 -11.61
N SER A 141 1.60 -3.86 -10.65
CA SER A 141 2.58 -2.77 -10.72
C SER A 141 3.58 -2.99 -11.86
N LEU A 142 4.12 -4.20 -11.99
CA LEU A 142 5.03 -4.56 -13.08
C LEU A 142 4.32 -4.45 -14.44
N GLY A 143 3.07 -4.92 -14.54
CA GLY A 143 2.26 -4.78 -15.75
C GLY A 143 1.94 -3.32 -16.10
N TYR A 144 1.74 -2.46 -15.10
CA TYR A 144 1.55 -1.02 -15.32
C TYR A 144 2.82 -0.35 -15.87
N GLU A 145 3.97 -0.60 -15.25
CA GLU A 145 5.24 -0.02 -15.72
C GLU A 145 5.62 -0.53 -17.12
N GLU A 146 5.34 -1.79 -17.44
CA GLU A 146 5.56 -2.34 -18.78
C GLU A 146 4.66 -1.67 -19.83
N LYS A 147 3.37 -1.48 -19.54
CA LYS A 147 2.44 -0.76 -20.42
C LYS A 147 2.85 0.70 -20.60
N LYS A 148 3.32 1.35 -19.54
CA LYS A 148 3.83 2.72 -19.56
C LYS A 148 5.07 2.84 -20.44
N ARG A 149 6.02 1.90 -20.34
CA ARG A 149 7.20 1.85 -21.22
C ARG A 149 6.80 1.73 -22.70
N LEU A 150 5.88 0.81 -23.02
CA LEU A 150 5.38 0.64 -24.39
C LEU A 150 4.70 1.91 -24.92
N LEU A 151 3.92 2.60 -24.07
CA LEU A 151 3.29 3.87 -24.44
C LEU A 151 4.33 4.94 -24.75
N MET A 152 5.37 5.07 -23.93
CA MET A 152 6.45 6.05 -24.15
C MET A 152 7.20 5.77 -25.46
N GLU A 153 7.52 4.51 -25.75
CA GLU A 153 8.16 4.12 -27.00
C GLU A 153 7.29 4.46 -28.23
N LEU A 154 5.98 4.22 -28.15
CA LEU A 154 5.04 4.56 -29.22
C LEU A 154 4.94 6.08 -29.44
N ILE A 155 4.94 6.85 -28.36
CA ILE A 155 4.94 8.32 -28.41
C ILE A 155 6.22 8.81 -29.07
N GLU A 156 7.39 8.34 -28.64
CA GLU A 156 8.69 8.71 -29.20
C GLU A 156 8.75 8.40 -30.70
N LYS A 157 8.33 7.20 -31.11
CA LYS A 157 8.27 6.82 -32.53
C LYS A 157 7.38 7.77 -33.33
N ARG A 158 6.19 8.09 -32.84
CA ARG A 158 5.25 8.98 -33.52
C ARG A 158 5.73 10.42 -33.56
N VAL A 159 6.42 10.88 -32.51
CA VAL A 159 7.07 12.21 -32.49
C VAL A 159 8.17 12.25 -33.53
N GLN A 160 9.02 11.22 -33.62
CA GLN A 160 10.08 11.14 -34.63
C GLN A 160 9.52 11.17 -36.06
N GLU A 161 8.50 10.35 -36.34
CA GLU A 161 7.81 10.34 -37.63
C GLU A 161 7.25 11.73 -37.99
N ARG A 162 6.70 12.45 -37.00
CA ARG A 162 6.13 13.79 -37.21
C ARG A 162 7.20 14.85 -37.42
N VAL A 163 8.31 14.79 -36.67
CA VAL A 163 9.46 15.69 -36.85
C VAL A 163 10.06 15.50 -38.24
N ASP A 164 10.29 14.26 -38.66
CA ASP A 164 10.84 13.95 -39.98
C ASP A 164 9.93 14.48 -41.11
N ALA A 165 8.62 14.35 -40.95
CA ALA A 165 7.65 14.91 -41.91
C ALA A 165 7.71 16.44 -41.98
N ILE A 166 7.82 17.12 -40.83
CA ILE A 166 7.94 18.59 -40.77
C ILE A 166 9.26 19.05 -41.41
N VAL A 167 10.36 18.35 -41.15
CA VAL A 167 11.68 18.66 -41.73
C VAL A 167 11.63 18.52 -43.25
N LYS A 168 11.14 17.39 -43.77
CA LYS A 168 10.97 17.18 -45.22
C LYS A 168 10.07 18.24 -45.86
N GLN A 169 9.00 18.65 -45.18
CA GLN A 169 8.12 19.71 -45.69
C GLN A 169 8.82 21.07 -45.73
N ARG A 170 9.64 21.40 -44.71
CA ARG A 170 10.45 22.63 -44.71
C ARG A 170 11.51 22.62 -45.80
N GLU A 171 12.16 21.50 -46.03
CA GLU A 171 13.14 21.34 -47.12
C GLU A 171 12.48 21.55 -48.49
N HIS A 172 11.30 20.97 -48.72
CA HIS A 172 10.53 21.19 -49.95
C HIS A 172 10.15 22.67 -50.16
N ILE A 173 9.75 23.36 -49.09
CA ILE A 173 9.43 24.80 -49.14
C ILE A 173 10.69 25.62 -49.41
N ALA A 174 11.82 25.29 -48.76
CA ALA A 174 13.09 25.98 -48.96
C ALA A 174 13.64 25.78 -50.38
N SER A 175 13.53 24.57 -50.94
CA SER A 175 13.92 24.29 -52.33
C SER A 175 13.03 25.01 -53.35
N ALA A 176 11.73 25.11 -53.08
CA ALA A 176 10.81 25.88 -53.92
C ALA A 176 11.14 27.39 -53.89
N ARG A 177 11.53 27.91 -52.72
CA ARG A 177 11.92 29.31 -52.54
C ARG A 177 13.30 29.63 -53.13
N ALA A 178 14.20 28.66 -53.22
CA ALA A 178 15.49 28.78 -53.90
C ALA A 178 15.38 28.70 -55.43
N GLY A 179 14.32 28.06 -55.96
CA GLY A 179 14.01 28.02 -57.38
C GLY A 179 13.31 29.27 -57.93
N ASP A 180 12.76 30.12 -57.05
CA ASP A 180 11.98 31.31 -57.40
C ASP A 180 12.78 32.63 -57.24
N GLY A 181 14.11 32.52 -57.20
CA GLY A 181 15.04 33.63 -57.03
C GLY A 181 15.49 34.29 -58.33
N ALA A 182 14.55 34.67 -59.21
CA ALA A 182 14.84 35.51 -60.37
C ALA A 182 13.62 36.33 -60.83
N GLU A 183 13.16 37.27 -59.99
CA GLU A 183 12.71 38.61 -60.40
C GLU A 183 12.27 39.40 -59.16
N GLY A 184 12.89 40.57 -58.95
CA GLY A 184 12.58 41.45 -57.83
C GLY A 184 11.64 42.59 -58.25
N GLN A 185 10.86 43.11 -57.29
CA GLN A 185 10.83 44.55 -57.02
C GLN A 185 10.11 44.92 -55.70
N SER A 186 10.70 45.96 -55.11
CA SER A 186 10.40 46.83 -53.97
C SER A 186 8.92 47.23 -53.73
N GLY A 187 8.55 47.44 -52.45
CA GLY A 187 7.20 47.79 -51.92
C GLY A 187 6.72 49.24 -52.12
N PRO A 188 5.83 49.85 -51.27
CA PRO A 188 5.47 49.52 -49.87
C PRO A 188 3.97 49.70 -49.46
N ASP A 189 3.73 49.59 -48.13
CA ASP A 189 2.68 50.17 -47.25
C ASP A 189 1.37 49.44 -46.84
N ASP A 190 1.22 49.39 -45.51
CA ASP A 190 0.06 49.42 -44.61
C ASP A 190 -1.07 48.36 -44.69
N ALA A 191 -1.11 47.49 -43.67
CA ALA A 191 -2.26 47.39 -42.74
C ALA A 191 -1.96 46.43 -41.58
N ILE A 192 -1.89 46.98 -40.37
CA ILE A 192 -1.91 46.24 -39.11
C ILE A 192 -3.33 45.67 -38.93
N ALA A 193 -3.49 44.35 -38.93
CA ALA A 193 -4.70 43.69 -38.46
C ALA A 193 -4.32 42.64 -37.41
N ASP A 194 -4.34 43.11 -36.17
CA ASP A 194 -4.48 42.35 -34.94
C ASP A 194 -5.55 41.25 -35.08
N THR A 195 -5.13 39.99 -35.03
CA THR A 195 -6.01 38.86 -34.70
C THR A 195 -5.24 37.92 -33.78
N GLY A 196 -5.59 38.00 -32.49
CA GLY A 196 -5.04 37.19 -31.42
C GLY A 196 -5.25 35.67 -31.57
N PRO A 197 -4.63 34.88 -30.68
CA PRO A 197 -4.48 33.43 -30.82
C PRO A 197 -5.81 32.65 -30.71
N PRO A 198 -5.96 31.50 -31.40
CA PRO A 198 -7.20 30.75 -31.39
C PRO A 198 -7.47 30.13 -30.00
N ALA A 199 -8.63 30.49 -29.43
CA ALA A 199 -9.12 29.96 -28.18
C ALA A 199 -9.36 28.44 -28.25
N ILE A 200 -8.82 27.74 -27.24
CA ILE A 200 -9.10 26.34 -26.92
C ILE A 200 -10.60 26.20 -26.66
N ARG A 201 -11.28 25.36 -27.44
CA ARG A 201 -12.68 24.97 -27.17
C ARG A 201 -12.70 23.97 -26.02
N THR A 202 -13.07 24.43 -24.83
CA THR A 202 -13.52 23.58 -23.73
C THR A 202 -14.96 23.10 -24.03
N PRO A 203 -15.27 21.80 -24.02
CA PRO A 203 -16.66 21.35 -24.02
C PRO A 203 -17.30 21.65 -22.66
N ALA A 204 -18.43 22.36 -22.69
CA ALA A 204 -19.22 22.71 -21.52
C ALA A 204 -19.82 21.46 -20.85
N ALA A 205 -19.76 21.47 -19.52
CA ALA A 205 -20.47 20.58 -18.63
C ALA A 205 -21.98 20.58 -18.93
N GLN A 206 -22.55 19.39 -19.10
CA GLN A 206 -24.00 19.15 -19.07
C GLN A 206 -24.37 18.44 -17.78
N THR A 207 -25.04 19.18 -16.89
CA THR A 207 -26.07 18.74 -15.94
C THR A 207 -26.96 19.97 -15.68
N PRO A 208 -28.22 19.88 -15.23
CA PRO A 208 -28.95 18.72 -14.72
C PRO A 208 -30.36 18.56 -15.32
N PHE A 209 -31.02 17.40 -15.16
CA PHE A 209 -32.48 17.35 -15.15
C PHE A 209 -32.98 16.21 -14.26
N ASP A 210 -33.77 16.60 -13.27
CA ASP A 210 -34.57 15.76 -12.37
C ASP A 210 -35.62 14.93 -13.12
N ARG A 211 -35.72 13.64 -12.76
CA ARG A 211 -36.98 12.98 -12.39
C ARG A 211 -36.76 11.66 -11.68
#